data_AF-A0A537CXS9-F1
#
_entry.id   AF-A0A537CXS9-F1
#
_cell.length_a   1.000
_cell.length_b   1.000
_cell.length_c   1.000
_cell.angle_alpha   90.00
_cell.angle_beta   90.00
_cell.angle_gamma   90.00
#
_symmetry.space_group_name_H-M   'P 1'
#
loop_
_entity.id
_entity.type
_entity.pdbx_description
1 polymer ?
#
loop_
_entity_poly.entity_id
_entity_poly.type
_entity_poly.pdbx_seq_one_letter_code
_entity_poly.pdbx_strand_id
1 'polypeptide(L)'
;MTAFLLFIALVAGVAAYVAWALHWISHGAAAWWFVVGAPIAYFAPAFVLVTLWFALTWIWRTPRPPETRLGFASTLRLYVTEIWTVAASWLLMVLHRFLIRDPVPAPAQRPVLLIHGVLVNDGVWLSLRRFLASNGGTAIYTINYGPPLADIEWFAEQLHTRIDEIRAATGAERVVLVAHSMGGLVARAYL
;
A
#
# COMPACT_ATOMS: atom_id res chain seq x y z
N MET A 1 13.12 4.37 3.80
CA MET A 1 13.56 3.13 4.49
C MET A 1 12.65 1.95 4.20
N THR A 2 11.33 2.06 4.39
CA THR A 2 10.34 0.98 4.14
C THR A 2 10.47 0.34 2.76
N ALA A 3 10.52 1.12 1.68
CA ALA A 3 10.65 0.58 0.32
C ALA A 3 11.95 -0.22 0.09
N PHE A 4 13.06 0.20 0.72
CA PHE A 4 14.34 -0.49 0.60
C PHE A 4 14.30 -1.85 1.32
N LEU A 5 13.72 -1.89 2.53
CA LEU A 5 13.52 -3.15 3.26
C LEU A 5 12.60 -4.10 2.50
N LEU A 6 11.50 -3.60 1.93
CA LEU A 6 10.59 -4.41 1.12
C LEU A 6 11.25 -4.90 -0.17
N PHE A 7 12.10 -4.09 -0.79
CA PHE A 7 12.89 -4.48 -1.96
C PHE A 7 13.88 -5.58 -1.62
N ILE A 8 14.62 -5.45 -0.52
CA ILE A 8 15.54 -6.50 -0.03
C ILE A 8 14.76 -7.79 0.23
N ALA A 9 13.63 -7.72 0.92
CA ALA A 9 12.80 -8.89 1.20
C ALA A 9 12.31 -9.57 -0.09
N LEU A 10 11.90 -8.78 -1.10
CA LEU A 10 11.48 -9.30 -2.40
C LEU A 10 12.64 -10.00 -3.13
N VAL A 11 13.81 -9.35 -3.22
CA VAL A 11 14.99 -9.92 -3.88
C VAL A 11 15.47 -11.19 -3.16
N ALA A 12 15.52 -11.16 -1.83
CA ALA A 12 15.89 -12.31 -1.01
C ALA A 12 14.91 -13.48 -1.20
N GLY A 13 13.60 -13.19 -1.22
CA GLY A 13 12.56 -14.19 -1.47
C GLY A 13 12.68 -14.83 -2.85
N VAL A 14 12.90 -14.02 -3.90
CA VAL A 14 13.13 -14.51 -5.26
C VAL A 14 14.40 -15.36 -5.33
N ALA A 15 15.51 -14.89 -4.75
CA ALA A 15 16.78 -15.62 -4.74
C ALA A 15 16.65 -16.97 -4.00
N ALA A 16 15.96 -16.99 -2.86
CA ALA A 16 15.70 -18.21 -2.10
C ALA A 16 14.84 -19.20 -2.91
N TYR A 17 13.80 -18.72 -3.58
CA TYR A 17 12.96 -19.55 -4.45
C TYR A 17 13.77 -20.16 -5.61
N VAL A 18 14.60 -19.35 -6.27
CA VAL A 18 15.45 -19.80 -7.38
C VAL A 18 16.48 -20.82 -6.89
N ALA A 19 17.16 -20.57 -5.77
CA ALA A 19 18.13 -21.51 -5.21
C ALA A 19 17.48 -22.86 -4.86
N TRP A 20 16.30 -22.82 -4.24
CA TRP A 20 15.51 -24.02 -3.94
C TRP A 20 15.08 -24.76 -5.21
N ALA A 21 14.61 -24.06 -6.24
CA ALA A 21 14.24 -24.65 -7.52
C ALA A 21 15.45 -25.31 -8.21
N LEU A 22 16.59 -24.63 -8.28
CA LEU A 22 17.81 -25.15 -8.89
C LEU A 22 18.31 -26.41 -8.17
N HIS A 23 18.21 -26.45 -6.84
CA HIS A 23 18.55 -27.64 -6.06
C HIS A 23 17.70 -28.86 -6.48
N TRP A 24 16.39 -28.72 -6.61
CA TRP A 24 15.54 -29.86 -7.00
C TRP A 24 15.69 -30.23 -8.47
N ILE A 25 15.91 -29.25 -9.35
CA ILE A 25 16.20 -29.51 -10.77
C ILE A 25 17.48 -30.33 -10.91
N SER A 26 18.53 -30.03 -10.13
CA SER A 26 19.76 -30.81 -10.16
C SER A 26 19.59 -32.25 -9.64
N HIS A 27 18.49 -32.54 -8.94
CA HIS A 27 18.11 -33.88 -8.47
C HIS A 27 17.03 -34.54 -9.35
N GLY A 28 16.80 -34.02 -10.57
CA GLY A 28 15.93 -34.64 -11.57
C GLY A 28 14.50 -34.12 -11.62
N ALA A 29 14.13 -33.10 -10.84
CA ALA A 29 12.84 -32.45 -10.98
C ALA A 29 12.75 -31.66 -12.31
N ALA A 30 11.60 -31.70 -12.98
CA ALA A 30 11.43 -30.96 -14.22
C ALA A 30 11.28 -29.45 -13.97
N ALA A 31 12.03 -28.63 -14.71
CA ALA A 31 12.11 -27.18 -14.47
C ALA A 31 10.75 -26.45 -14.58
N TRP A 32 9.85 -26.94 -15.42
CA TRP A 32 8.55 -26.30 -15.65
C TRP A 32 7.67 -26.25 -14.38
N TRP A 33 7.84 -27.18 -13.42
CA TRP A 33 7.12 -27.15 -12.14
C TRP A 33 7.40 -25.86 -11.36
N PHE A 34 8.64 -25.38 -11.39
CA PHE A 34 9.05 -24.17 -10.69
C PHE A 34 8.65 -22.91 -11.44
N VAL A 35 8.57 -22.97 -12.77
CA VAL A 35 8.03 -21.86 -13.57
C VAL A 35 6.54 -21.67 -13.27
N VAL A 36 5.76 -22.76 -13.28
CA VAL A 36 4.32 -22.72 -12.96
C VAL A 36 4.07 -22.46 -11.48
N GLY A 37 4.97 -22.95 -10.62
CA GLY A 37 4.89 -22.79 -9.17
C GLY A 37 5.29 -21.40 -8.66
N ALA A 38 6.06 -20.62 -9.41
CA ALA A 38 6.54 -19.31 -8.95
C ALA A 38 5.41 -18.31 -8.65
N PRO A 39 4.38 -18.14 -9.52
CA PRO A 39 3.21 -17.33 -9.16
C PRO A 39 2.52 -17.84 -7.89
N ILE A 40 2.36 -19.16 -7.75
CA ILE A 40 1.70 -19.75 -6.57
C ILE A 40 2.50 -19.42 -5.30
N ALA A 41 3.82 -19.60 -5.34
CA ALA A 41 4.71 -19.29 -4.23
C ALA A 41 4.66 -17.80 -3.86
N TYR A 42 4.55 -16.91 -4.84
CA TYR A 42 4.42 -15.47 -4.62
C TYR A 42 3.07 -15.10 -3.95
N PHE A 43 1.96 -15.70 -4.39
CA PHE A 43 0.63 -15.41 -3.84
C PHE A 43 0.32 -16.15 -2.53
N ALA A 44 1.03 -17.24 -2.24
CA ALA A 44 0.75 -18.08 -1.07
C ALA A 44 0.78 -17.32 0.27
N PRO A 45 1.75 -16.43 0.57
CA PRO A 45 1.73 -15.64 1.81
C PRO A 45 0.49 -14.75 1.93
N ALA A 46 0.07 -14.08 0.84
CA ALA A 46 -1.14 -13.25 0.82
C ALA A 46 -2.39 -14.11 1.02
N PHE A 47 -2.46 -15.26 0.34
CA PHE A 47 -3.56 -16.22 0.51
C PHE A 47 -3.67 -16.68 1.97
N VAL A 48 -2.57 -17.12 2.59
CA VAL A 48 -2.56 -17.59 3.99
C VAL A 48 -2.99 -16.47 4.94
N LEU A 49 -2.40 -15.28 4.79
CA LEU A 49 -2.70 -14.13 5.63
C LEU A 49 -4.18 -13.73 5.53
N VAL A 50 -4.70 -13.56 4.32
CA VAL A 50 -6.10 -13.14 4.09
C VAL A 50 -7.06 -14.22 4.57
N THR A 51 -6.77 -15.50 4.30
CA THR A 51 -7.62 -16.61 4.79
C THR A 51 -7.69 -16.64 6.29
N LEU A 52 -6.54 -16.49 6.97
CA LEU A 52 -6.49 -16.40 8.42
C LEU A 52 -7.36 -15.26 8.92
N TRP A 53 -7.18 -14.04 8.41
CA TRP A 53 -7.96 -12.88 8.84
C TRP A 53 -9.46 -12.99 8.53
N PHE A 54 -9.83 -13.59 7.40
CA PHE A 54 -11.24 -13.86 7.08
C PHE A 54 -11.83 -14.91 8.01
N ALA A 55 -11.08 -15.96 8.36
CA ALA A 55 -11.53 -16.96 9.32
C ALA A 55 -11.72 -16.36 10.71
N LEU A 56 -10.74 -15.59 11.20
CA LEU A 56 -10.81 -14.88 12.47
C LEU A 56 -11.99 -13.89 12.49
N THR A 57 -12.11 -13.09 11.44
CA THR A 57 -13.24 -12.15 11.28
C THR A 57 -14.56 -12.90 11.21
N TRP A 58 -14.62 -14.05 10.56
CA TRP A 58 -15.83 -14.87 10.56
C TRP A 58 -16.17 -15.34 11.97
N ILE A 59 -15.21 -15.86 12.74
CA ILE A 59 -15.43 -16.34 14.11
C ILE A 59 -15.92 -15.21 15.03
N TRP A 60 -15.33 -14.01 14.92
CA TRP A 60 -15.59 -12.89 15.82
C TRP A 60 -16.40 -11.74 15.22
N ARG A 61 -17.08 -11.97 14.09
CA ARG A 61 -17.89 -10.90 13.44
C ARG A 61 -19.04 -10.46 14.34
N THR A 62 -19.30 -9.17 14.35
CA THR A 62 -20.56 -8.61 14.84
C THR A 62 -21.71 -9.07 13.93
N PRO A 63 -22.87 -9.48 14.49
CA PRO A 63 -24.06 -9.78 13.70
C PRO A 63 -24.42 -8.60 12.80
N ARG A 64 -24.69 -8.89 11.53
CA ARG A 64 -25.09 -7.89 10.52
C ARG A 64 -26.59 -7.96 10.26
N PRO A 65 -27.27 -6.80 10.15
CA PRO A 65 -28.66 -6.74 9.68
C PRO A 65 -28.81 -7.48 8.34
N PRO A 66 -29.87 -8.27 8.12
CA PRO A 66 -30.05 -9.11 6.93
C PRO A 66 -29.80 -8.38 5.60
N GLU A 67 -30.25 -7.13 5.49
CA GLU A 67 -30.14 -6.24 4.34
C GLU A 67 -28.69 -5.84 3.98
N THR A 68 -27.74 -5.97 4.92
CA THR A 68 -26.32 -5.66 4.71
C THR A 68 -25.46 -6.92 4.54
N ARG A 69 -26.07 -8.11 4.56
CA ARG A 69 -25.34 -9.37 4.43
C ARG A 69 -24.92 -9.57 2.98
N LEU A 70 -23.65 -9.87 2.79
CA LEU A 70 -23.12 -10.23 1.48
C LEU A 70 -23.60 -11.64 1.11
N GLY A 71 -24.07 -11.81 -0.13
CA GLY A 71 -24.27 -13.12 -0.71
C GLY A 71 -22.94 -13.86 -0.94
N PHE A 72 -23.04 -15.14 -1.32
CA PHE A 72 -21.86 -15.99 -1.57
C PHE A 72 -20.93 -15.39 -2.64
N ALA A 73 -21.48 -14.98 -3.79
CA ALA A 73 -20.69 -14.41 -4.88
C ALA A 73 -19.94 -13.13 -4.47
N SER A 74 -20.61 -12.22 -3.75
CA SER A 74 -19.97 -10.98 -3.25
C SER A 74 -18.90 -11.28 -2.20
N THR A 75 -19.11 -12.30 -1.37
CA THR A 75 -18.11 -12.75 -0.38
C THR A 75 -16.88 -13.35 -1.06
N LEU A 76 -17.08 -14.21 -2.07
CA LEU A 76 -15.98 -14.76 -2.87
C LEU A 76 -15.21 -13.66 -3.60
N ARG A 77 -15.93 -12.70 -4.21
CA ARG A 77 -15.31 -11.54 -4.87
C ARG A 77 -14.50 -10.71 -3.89
N LEU A 78 -15.04 -10.41 -2.70
CA LEU A 78 -14.35 -9.67 -1.66
C LEU A 78 -13.05 -10.38 -1.26
N TYR A 79 -13.14 -11.69 -0.97
CA TYR A 79 -11.99 -12.50 -0.57
C TYR A 79 -10.89 -12.56 -1.65
N VAL A 80 -11.26 -12.84 -2.91
CA VAL A 80 -10.30 -12.87 -4.02
C VAL A 80 -9.69 -11.48 -4.25
N THR A 81 -10.49 -10.42 -4.17
CA THR A 81 -10.00 -9.03 -4.31
C THR A 81 -9.01 -8.68 -3.21
N GLU A 82 -9.24 -9.15 -1.97
CA GLU A 82 -8.33 -8.91 -0.86
C GLU A 82 -6.97 -9.60 -1.08
N ILE A 83 -6.95 -10.86 -1.50
CA ILE A 83 -5.71 -11.58 -1.83
C ILE A 83 -4.91 -10.81 -2.89
N TRP A 84 -5.58 -10.41 -3.98
CA TRP A 84 -4.95 -9.62 -5.03
C TRP A 84 -4.44 -8.27 -4.52
N THR A 85 -5.22 -7.58 -3.69
CA THR A 85 -4.86 -6.26 -3.16
C THR A 85 -3.64 -6.35 -2.26
N VAL A 86 -3.60 -7.32 -1.35
CA VAL A 86 -2.45 -7.55 -0.45
C VAL A 86 -1.20 -7.90 -1.27
N ALA A 87 -1.30 -8.86 -2.20
CA ALA A 87 -0.18 -9.29 -3.03
C ALA A 87 0.34 -8.17 -3.95
N ALA A 88 -0.56 -7.37 -4.54
CA ALA A 88 -0.19 -6.27 -5.42
C ALA A 88 0.39 -5.07 -4.65
N SER A 89 -0.17 -4.75 -3.48
CA SER A 89 0.27 -3.60 -2.67
C SER A 89 1.76 -3.67 -2.36
N TRP A 90 2.29 -4.87 -2.09
CA TRP A 90 3.72 -5.07 -1.86
C TRP A 90 4.57 -4.58 -3.04
N LEU A 91 4.21 -4.96 -4.28
CA LEU A 91 4.92 -4.51 -5.49
C LEU A 91 4.78 -3.01 -5.69
N LEU A 92 3.59 -2.46 -5.49
CA LEU A 92 3.35 -1.02 -5.61
C LEU A 92 4.22 -0.22 -4.64
N MET A 93 4.38 -0.73 -3.42
CA MET A 93 5.20 -0.10 -2.39
C MET A 93 6.70 -0.25 -2.66
N VAL A 94 7.16 -1.37 -3.22
CA VAL A 94 8.56 -1.54 -3.65
C VAL A 94 8.88 -0.59 -4.80
N LEU A 95 7.99 -0.50 -5.79
CA LEU A 95 8.15 0.29 -7.01
C LEU A 95 7.68 1.75 -6.86
N HIS A 96 7.33 2.17 -5.65
CA HIS A 96 6.66 3.47 -5.41
C HIS A 96 7.43 4.65 -6.00
N ARG A 97 8.77 4.65 -5.96
CA ARG A 97 9.62 5.70 -6.53
C ARG A 97 9.47 5.87 -8.03
N PHE A 98 9.03 4.83 -8.74
CA PHE A 98 8.79 4.87 -10.18
C PHE A 98 7.33 5.17 -10.51
N LEU A 99 6.40 4.77 -9.63
CA LEU A 99 4.96 4.83 -9.85
C LEU A 99 4.31 6.10 -9.30
N ILE A 100 4.86 6.67 -8.25
CA ILE A 100 4.38 7.88 -7.58
C ILE A 100 5.37 9.01 -7.84
N ARG A 101 4.85 10.09 -8.41
CA ARG A 101 5.58 11.33 -8.67
C ARG A 101 4.67 12.49 -8.34
N ASP A 102 5.23 13.55 -7.80
CA ASP A 102 4.44 14.75 -7.59
C ASP A 102 3.91 15.31 -8.92
N PRO A 103 2.73 15.96 -8.90
CA PRO A 103 2.27 16.77 -10.00
C PRO A 103 3.31 17.85 -10.35
N VAL A 104 3.33 18.25 -11.62
CA VAL A 104 4.10 19.44 -12.03
C VAL A 104 3.60 20.65 -11.24
N PRO A 105 4.47 21.49 -10.65
CA PRO A 105 4.06 22.70 -9.96
C PRO A 105 3.15 23.56 -10.84
N ALA A 106 1.95 23.83 -10.36
CA ALA A 106 0.94 24.61 -11.04
C ALA A 106 -0.07 25.15 -10.02
N PRO A 107 -0.70 26.31 -10.28
CA PRO A 107 -1.72 26.86 -9.40
C PRO A 107 -2.84 25.85 -9.10
N ALA A 108 -3.11 25.62 -7.82
CA ALA A 108 -4.21 24.76 -7.38
C ALA A 108 -4.87 25.38 -6.15
N GLN A 109 -6.20 25.50 -6.14
CA GLN A 109 -6.89 26.14 -5.00
C GLN A 109 -6.90 25.26 -3.74
N ARG A 110 -6.99 23.94 -3.91
CA ARG A 110 -7.10 22.95 -2.82
C ARG A 110 -6.34 21.67 -3.20
N PRO A 111 -5.00 21.70 -3.22
CA PRO A 111 -4.21 20.48 -3.40
C PRO A 111 -4.53 19.49 -2.28
N VAL A 112 -4.49 18.20 -2.61
CA VAL A 112 -4.75 17.10 -1.67
C VAL A 112 -3.43 16.43 -1.31
N LEU A 113 -3.17 16.24 -0.02
CA LEU A 113 -2.05 15.47 0.49
C LEU A 113 -2.54 14.16 1.12
N LEU A 114 -2.09 13.04 0.55
CA LEU A 114 -2.39 11.69 1.04
C LEU A 114 -1.32 11.23 2.05
N ILE A 115 -1.76 10.91 3.27
CA ILE A 115 -0.91 10.57 4.41
C ILE A 115 -1.11 9.09 4.74
N HIS A 116 -0.10 8.27 4.43
CA HIS A 116 -0.16 6.82 4.67
C HIS A 116 -0.10 6.47 6.17
N GLY A 117 -0.27 5.18 6.50
CA GLY A 117 -0.19 4.67 7.87
C GLY A 117 1.15 4.03 8.22
N VAL A 118 1.19 3.31 9.34
CA VAL A 118 2.39 2.62 9.83
C VAL A 118 2.83 1.51 8.88
N LEU A 119 4.14 1.26 8.78
CA LEU A 119 4.78 0.18 8.00
C LEU A 119 4.49 0.18 6.49
N VAL A 120 3.84 1.21 5.97
CA VAL A 120 3.61 1.38 4.53
C VAL A 120 4.35 2.60 3.99
N ASN A 121 4.18 2.84 2.69
CA ASN A 121 4.64 4.05 2.00
C ASN A 121 3.54 4.50 1.04
N ASP A 122 3.77 5.61 0.35
CA ASP A 122 2.80 6.21 -0.57
C ASP A 122 2.39 5.36 -1.78
N GLY A 123 3.10 4.25 -2.08
CA GLY A 123 2.71 3.31 -3.13
C GLY A 123 1.29 2.75 -2.94
N VAL A 124 0.82 2.63 -1.70
CA VAL A 124 -0.56 2.19 -1.38
C VAL A 124 -1.63 3.11 -1.95
N TRP A 125 -1.28 4.36 -2.24
CA TRP A 125 -2.22 5.35 -2.73
C TRP A 125 -2.39 5.35 -4.25
N LEU A 126 -1.66 4.52 -5.00
CA LEU A 126 -1.64 4.60 -6.47
C LEU A 126 -3.05 4.61 -7.10
N SER A 127 -3.91 3.68 -6.70
CA SER A 127 -5.27 3.57 -7.23
C SER A 127 -6.15 4.76 -6.83
N LEU A 128 -6.11 5.16 -5.55
CA LEU A 128 -6.88 6.31 -5.07
C LEU A 128 -6.41 7.60 -5.74
N ARG A 129 -5.11 7.79 -5.87
CA ARG A 129 -4.51 8.93 -6.55
C ARG A 129 -4.97 9.05 -7.99
N ARG A 130 -4.97 7.95 -8.76
CA ARG A 130 -5.48 7.92 -10.13
C ARG A 130 -6.97 8.26 -10.20
N PHE A 131 -7.75 7.72 -9.28
CA PHE A 131 -9.18 8.02 -9.19
C PHE A 131 -9.43 9.50 -8.90
N LEU A 132 -8.77 10.07 -7.90
CA LEU A 132 -8.91 11.48 -7.51
C LEU A 132 -8.40 12.43 -8.61
N ALA A 133 -7.28 12.10 -9.25
CA ALA A 133 -6.76 12.89 -10.36
C ALA A 133 -7.73 12.91 -11.56
N SER A 134 -8.42 11.80 -11.82
CA SER A 134 -9.35 11.68 -12.96
C SER A 134 -10.72 12.31 -12.70
N ASN A 135 -11.16 12.41 -11.43
CA ASN A 135 -12.52 12.86 -11.09
C ASN A 135 -12.56 14.20 -10.33
N GLY A 136 -11.48 14.60 -9.67
CA GLY A 136 -11.44 15.77 -8.79
C GLY A 136 -10.72 16.99 -9.36
N GLY A 137 -9.99 16.83 -10.49
CA GLY A 137 -9.32 17.94 -11.18
C GLY A 137 -8.28 18.72 -10.35
N THR A 138 -7.80 18.17 -9.24
CA THR A 138 -6.86 18.85 -8.32
C THR A 138 -5.52 18.12 -8.23
N ALA A 139 -4.48 18.84 -7.82
CA ALA A 139 -3.15 18.30 -7.63
C ALA A 139 -3.12 17.36 -6.41
N ILE A 140 -2.74 16.09 -6.65
CA ILE A 140 -2.66 15.05 -5.61
C ILE A 140 -1.21 14.74 -5.28
N TYR A 141 -0.83 15.07 -4.06
CA TYR A 141 0.48 14.85 -3.46
C TYR A 141 0.45 13.69 -2.45
N THR A 142 1.62 13.13 -2.19
CA THR A 142 1.84 12.12 -1.15
C THR A 142 2.98 12.56 -0.23
N ILE A 143 3.06 11.95 0.94
CA ILE A 143 4.21 12.07 1.85
C ILE A 143 4.73 10.68 2.17
N ASN A 144 6.06 10.57 2.32
CA ASN A 144 6.73 9.47 3.01
C ASN A 144 7.57 10.08 4.13
N TYR A 145 7.41 9.60 5.36
CA TYR A 145 8.15 10.11 6.52
C TYR A 145 9.10 9.05 7.10
N GLY A 146 10.13 9.48 7.82
CA GLY A 146 11.13 8.61 8.44
C GLY A 146 11.87 9.24 9.62
N PRO A 147 12.64 8.46 10.39
CA PRO A 147 12.82 7.01 10.24
C PRO A 147 11.56 6.23 10.67
N PRO A 148 11.38 4.98 10.22
CA PRO A 148 10.27 4.13 10.64
C PRO A 148 10.17 4.01 12.16
N LEU A 149 8.94 4.04 12.67
CA LEU A 149 8.64 3.94 14.10
C LEU A 149 9.19 5.10 14.96
N ALA A 150 9.58 6.23 14.37
CA ALA A 150 9.72 7.47 15.11
C ALA A 150 8.38 7.88 15.74
N ASP A 151 8.43 8.81 16.68
CA ASP A 151 7.23 9.34 17.33
C ASP A 151 6.35 10.15 16.36
N ILE A 152 5.12 10.41 16.79
CA ILE A 152 4.11 11.08 15.96
C ILE A 152 4.48 12.53 15.73
N GLU A 153 5.07 13.17 16.74
CA GLU A 153 5.52 14.56 16.73
C GLU A 153 6.59 14.78 15.66
N TRP A 154 7.57 13.89 15.55
CA TRP A 154 8.60 13.90 14.51
C TRP A 154 8.02 13.75 13.10
N PHE A 155 6.98 12.93 12.94
CA PHE A 155 6.28 12.82 11.67
C PHE A 155 5.42 14.07 11.37
N ALA A 156 4.90 14.75 12.39
CA ALA A 156 4.15 15.98 12.24
C ALA A 156 5.03 17.14 11.73
N GLU A 157 6.29 17.22 12.18
CA GLU A 157 7.27 18.20 11.65
C GLU A 157 7.58 17.96 10.16
N GLN A 158 7.73 16.70 9.75
CA GLN A 158 7.90 16.35 8.34
C GLN A 158 6.64 16.66 7.53
N LEU A 159 5.46 16.42 8.10
CA LEU A 159 4.18 16.78 7.48
C LEU A 159 4.08 18.30 7.29
N HIS A 160 4.47 19.09 8.30
CA HIS A 160 4.49 20.55 8.20
C HIS A 160 5.37 21.01 7.04
N THR A 161 6.61 20.53 6.98
CA THR A 161 7.56 20.84 5.90
C THR A 161 6.95 20.51 4.53
N ARG A 162 6.34 19.32 4.42
CA ARG A 162 5.71 18.87 3.18
C ARG A 162 4.51 19.72 2.75
N ILE A 163 3.72 20.20 3.71
CA ILE A 163 2.61 21.12 3.44
C ILE A 163 3.13 22.44 2.89
N ASP A 164 4.21 22.98 3.46
CA ASP A 164 4.81 24.23 2.97
C ASP A 164 5.38 24.10 1.57
N GLU A 165 6.04 22.98 1.24
CA GLU A 165 6.47 22.67 -0.13
C GLU A 165 5.29 22.67 -1.12
N ILE A 166 4.17 22.05 -0.75
CA ILE A 166 2.98 21.98 -1.60
C ILE A 166 2.38 23.38 -1.79
N ARG A 167 2.28 24.16 -0.72
CA ARG A 167 1.77 25.54 -0.79
C ARG A 167 2.66 26.41 -1.66
N ALA A 168 3.98 26.28 -1.55
CA ALA A 168 4.93 26.98 -2.41
C ALA A 168 4.80 26.56 -3.89
N ALA A 169 4.64 25.26 -4.17
CA ALA A 169 4.50 24.74 -5.53
C ALA A 169 3.16 25.10 -6.21
N THR A 170 2.11 25.33 -5.42
CA THR A 170 0.74 25.52 -5.92
C THR A 170 0.17 26.92 -5.69
N GLY A 171 0.81 27.75 -4.88
CA GLY A 171 0.25 29.02 -4.41
C GLY A 171 -0.97 28.88 -3.50
N ALA A 172 -1.29 27.66 -3.05
CA ALA A 172 -2.48 27.42 -2.24
C ALA A 172 -2.32 27.96 -0.81
N GLU A 173 -3.37 28.60 -0.29
CA GLU A 173 -3.40 28.96 1.13
C GLU A 173 -3.63 27.75 2.04
N ARG A 174 -4.35 26.73 1.55
CA ARG A 174 -4.77 25.55 2.32
C ARG A 174 -4.55 24.27 1.54
N VAL A 175 -4.22 23.20 2.26
CA VAL A 175 -4.05 21.83 1.73
C VAL A 175 -5.11 20.93 2.36
N VAL A 176 -5.73 20.07 1.54
CA VAL A 176 -6.69 19.07 2.03
C VAL A 176 -5.91 17.82 2.45
N LEU A 177 -6.03 17.42 3.72
CA LEU A 177 -5.36 16.22 4.23
C LEU A 177 -6.30 15.02 4.16
N VAL A 178 -5.84 13.93 3.54
CA VAL A 178 -6.53 12.64 3.55
C VAL A 178 -5.59 11.64 4.19
N ALA A 179 -6.00 11.06 5.31
CA ALA A 179 -5.15 10.25 6.15
C ALA A 179 -5.73 8.86 6.42
N HIS A 180 -4.85 7.88 6.61
CA HIS A 180 -5.24 6.51 6.96
C HIS A 180 -4.49 6.01 8.19
N SER A 181 -5.22 5.36 9.13
CA SER A 181 -4.66 4.78 10.36
C SER A 181 -3.76 5.79 11.11
N MET A 182 -2.51 5.44 11.43
CA MET A 182 -1.52 6.32 12.07
C MET A 182 -1.37 7.68 11.40
N GLY A 183 -1.54 7.78 10.07
CA GLY A 183 -1.45 9.05 9.36
C GLY A 183 -2.47 10.09 9.85
N GLY A 184 -3.60 9.64 10.41
CA GLY A 184 -4.59 10.55 11.01
C GLY A 184 -4.12 11.15 12.32
N LEU A 185 -3.33 10.41 13.11
CA LEU A 185 -2.69 10.92 14.33
C LEU A 185 -1.61 11.94 13.98
N VAL A 186 -0.80 11.66 12.96
CA VAL A 186 0.20 12.61 12.45
C VAL A 186 -0.47 13.89 11.96
N ALA A 187 -1.53 13.77 11.16
CA ALA A 187 -2.30 14.92 10.70
C ALA A 187 -2.90 15.71 11.88
N ARG A 188 -3.35 15.03 12.94
CA ARG A 188 -3.92 15.67 14.12
C ARG A 188 -2.87 16.36 14.99
N ALA A 189 -1.67 15.79 15.13
CA ALA A 189 -0.58 16.40 15.89
C ALA A 189 -0.03 17.66 15.22
N TYR A 190 -0.13 17.75 13.89
CA TYR A 190 0.22 18.94 13.13
C TYR A 190 -0.78 20.11 13.32
N LEU A 191 -2.07 19.81 13.50
CA LEU A 191 -3.16 20.79 13.57
C LEU A 191 -3.34 21.39 14.97
#